data_AF-A0AAW9KE55-F1
#
_entry.id   AF-A0AAW9KE55-F1
#
_cell.length_a   1.000
_cell.length_b   1.000
_cell.length_c   1.000
_cell.angle_alpha   90.00
_cell.angle_beta   90.00
_cell.angle_gamma   90.00
#
_symmetry.space_group_name_H-M   'P 1'
#
loop_
_entity.id
_entity.type
_entity.pdbx_description
1 polymer ?
#
loop_
_entity_poly.entity_id
_entity_poly.type
_entity_poly.pdbx_seq_one_letter_code
_entity_poly.pdbx_strand_id
1 'polypeptide(L)'
;MRKKSILVLLSLVLAFSALLSACGSSSDSAKSNDGASPNGASGKPQEFSFNLGSEPPTLDPALSQDAPSFTVIGAIFEGLTRVDKDNNIQPAAAESWDISE
;
A
#
# COMPACT_ATOMS: atom_id res chain seq x y z
N MET A 1 -15.91 33.64 41.81
CA MET A 1 -15.14 32.37 41.76
C MET A 1 -15.16 31.69 40.38
N ARG A 2 -16.29 31.72 39.64
CA ARG A 2 -16.40 31.11 38.29
C ARG A 2 -15.45 31.69 37.22
N LYS A 3 -15.21 33.01 37.20
CA LYS A 3 -14.29 33.67 36.24
C LYS A 3 -12.82 33.32 36.43
N LYS A 4 -12.38 33.15 37.69
CA LYS A 4 -11.01 32.69 38.02
C LYS A 4 -10.83 31.22 37.63
N SER A 5 -11.86 30.40 37.86
CA SER A 5 -11.86 29.00 37.41
C SER A 5 -11.80 28.86 35.90
N ILE A 6 -12.51 29.71 35.15
CA ILE A 6 -12.47 29.73 33.68
C ILE A 6 -11.09 30.17 33.16
N LEU A 7 -10.48 31.20 33.78
CA LEU A 7 -9.14 31.66 33.40
C LEU A 7 -8.06 30.60 33.68
N VAL A 8 -8.17 29.86 34.79
CA VAL A 8 -7.26 28.75 35.10
C VAL A 8 -7.42 27.60 34.09
N LEU A 9 -8.66 27.25 33.72
CA LEU A 9 -8.94 26.19 32.76
C LEU A 9 -8.43 26.56 31.34
N LEU A 10 -8.57 27.82 30.94
CA LEU A 10 -8.05 28.32 29.66
C LEU A 10 -6.51 28.27 29.59
N SER A 11 -5.84 28.60 30.70
CA SER A 11 -4.38 28.53 30.80
C SER A 11 -3.85 27.09 30.76
N LEU A 12 -4.60 26.15 31.34
CA LEU A 12 -4.24 24.72 31.34
C LEU A 12 -4.35 24.10 29.95
N VAL A 13 -5.39 24.46 29.18
CA VAL A 13 -5.56 24.01 27.80
C VAL A 13 -4.45 24.53 26.89
N LEU A 14 -4.04 25.80 27.07
CA LEU A 14 -2.97 26.41 26.28
C LEU A 14 -1.58 25.82 26.59
N ALA A 15 -1.35 25.39 27.84
CA ALA A 15 -0.13 24.68 28.21
C ALA A 15 -0.11 23.24 27.65
N PHE A 16 -1.26 22.56 27.61
CA PHE A 16 -1.37 21.20 27.06
C PHE A 16 -1.15 21.15 25.54
N SER A 17 -1.55 22.17 24.80
CA SER A 17 -1.32 22.24 23.34
C SER A 17 0.15 22.48 22.97
N ALA A 18 0.92 23.18 23.82
CA ALA A 18 2.36 23.38 23.62
C ALA A 18 3.18 22.07 23.77
N LEU A 19 2.70 21.14 24.60
CA LEU A 19 3.34 19.83 24.79
C LEU A 19 3.15 18.89 23.59
N LEU A 20 2.11 19.10 22.76
CA LEU A 20 1.81 18.25 21.61
C LEU A 20 2.66 18.58 20.36
N SER A 21 3.11 19.83 20.19
CA SER A 21 3.97 20.22 19.05
C SER A 21 5.45 19.85 19.22
N ALA A 22 5.85 19.33 20.37
CA ALA A 22 7.25 18.96 20.65
C ALA A 22 7.58 17.49 20.32
N CYS A 23 6.61 16.67 19.90
CA CYS A 23 6.83 15.29 19.45
C CYS A 23 6.88 15.16 17.92
N GLY A 24 7.27 16.23 17.22
CA GLY A 24 7.42 16.29 15.77
C GLY A 24 8.82 16.76 15.36
N SER A 25 9.87 16.12 15.86
CA SER A 25 11.23 16.34 15.36
C SER A 25 11.39 15.63 14.00
N SER A 26 11.10 16.34 12.91
CA SER A 26 11.58 15.97 11.58
C SER A 26 13.07 16.28 11.48
N SER A 27 13.89 15.24 11.58
CA SER A 27 15.18 15.16 10.91
C SER A 27 14.92 14.99 9.40
N ASP A 28 15.28 15.98 8.58
CA ASP A 28 16.32 15.82 7.54
C ASP A 28 16.34 16.96 6.51
N SER A 29 17.45 17.71 6.56
CA SER A 29 18.47 17.78 5.52
C SER A 29 18.06 17.71 4.04
N ALA A 30 18.23 18.85 3.36
CA ALA A 30 18.88 19.03 2.06
C ALA A 30 18.33 18.36 0.78
N LYS A 31 17.94 19.23 -0.17
CA LYS A 31 17.88 19.00 -1.62
C LYS A 31 19.14 18.29 -2.18
N SER A 32 18.93 17.33 -3.08
CA SER A 32 19.63 17.28 -4.39
C SER A 32 18.83 16.44 -5.40
N ASN A 33 18.65 16.99 -6.59
CA ASN A 33 18.18 16.31 -7.80
C ASN A 33 19.26 15.34 -8.28
N ASP A 34 18.88 14.20 -8.86
CA ASP A 34 19.49 13.75 -10.12
C ASP A 34 18.72 12.61 -10.81
N GLY A 35 18.44 12.84 -12.09
CA GLY A 35 18.69 11.89 -13.19
C GLY A 35 18.02 10.52 -13.14
N ALA A 36 16.96 10.37 -13.94
CA ALA A 36 16.61 9.08 -14.52
C ALA A 36 17.81 8.49 -15.28
N SER A 37 18.23 7.28 -14.89
CA SER A 37 19.13 6.43 -15.68
C SER A 37 18.47 5.06 -15.83
N PRO A 38 18.18 4.60 -17.07
CA PRO A 38 17.69 3.27 -17.34
C PRO A 38 18.88 2.28 -17.37
N ASN A 39 18.64 1.06 -16.90
CA ASN A 39 19.57 -0.08 -16.85
C ASN A 39 20.65 -0.04 -15.76
N GLY A 40 20.27 -0.57 -14.59
CA GLY A 40 21.18 -1.02 -13.53
C GLY A 40 20.82 -2.43 -13.07
N ALA A 41 21.10 -3.44 -13.90
CA ALA A 41 21.16 -4.83 -13.45
C ALA A 41 22.42 -5.02 -12.58
N SER A 42 22.33 -4.59 -11.32
CA SER A 42 23.28 -4.84 -10.21
C SER A 42 22.61 -4.36 -8.92
N GLY A 43 21.54 -5.04 -8.50
CA GLY A 43 20.64 -4.56 -7.45
C GLY A 43 20.64 -5.47 -6.24
N LYS A 44 20.59 -4.86 -5.05
CA LYS A 44 20.31 -5.52 -3.76
C LYS A 44 19.15 -6.53 -3.88
N PRO A 45 19.09 -7.57 -3.01
CA PRO A 45 17.98 -8.53 -3.01
C PRO A 45 16.62 -7.84 -3.13
N GLN A 46 15.84 -8.21 -4.15
CA GLN A 46 14.47 -7.72 -4.33
C GLN A 46 13.53 -8.62 -3.52
N GLU A 47 13.44 -8.34 -2.23
CA GLU A 47 12.56 -9.06 -1.31
C GLU A 47 11.27 -8.28 -1.09
N PHE A 48 10.13 -8.97 -1.18
CA PHE A 48 8.82 -8.41 -0.94
C PHE A 48 8.14 -9.17 0.19
N SER A 49 7.73 -8.45 1.23
CA SER A 49 6.94 -8.99 2.34
C SER A 49 5.57 -8.32 2.34
N PHE A 50 4.52 -9.12 2.41
CA PHE A 50 3.13 -8.67 2.33
C PHE A 50 2.28 -9.38 3.38
N ASN A 51 1.36 -8.63 4.00
CA ASN A 51 0.38 -9.21 4.93
C ASN A 51 -0.86 -9.63 4.15
N LEU A 52 -1.12 -10.93 4.10
CA LEU A 52 -2.25 -11.52 3.40
C LEU A 52 -3.61 -11.34 4.14
N GLY A 53 -3.59 -10.88 5.39
CA GLY A 53 -4.78 -10.61 6.19
C GLY A 53 -5.34 -11.83 6.92
N SER A 54 -5.51 -12.95 6.21
CA SER A 54 -5.89 -14.25 6.80
C SER A 54 -5.28 -15.41 6.04
N GLU A 55 -5.28 -16.59 6.66
CA GLU A 55 -4.84 -17.83 6.02
C GLU A 55 -5.81 -18.22 4.88
N PRO A 56 -5.32 -18.47 3.66
CA PRO A 56 -6.15 -18.96 2.56
C PRO A 56 -6.60 -20.40 2.84
N PRO A 57 -7.90 -20.72 2.80
CA PRO A 57 -8.40 -22.08 3.06
C PRO A 57 -7.93 -23.13 2.05
N THR A 58 -7.74 -22.71 0.79
CA THR A 58 -7.29 -23.58 -0.30
C THR A 58 -6.65 -22.76 -1.43
N LEU A 59 -5.64 -23.35 -2.08
CA LEU A 59 -5.00 -22.79 -3.28
C LEU A 59 -5.40 -23.52 -4.56
N ASP A 60 -6.41 -24.38 -4.51
CA ASP A 60 -7.03 -24.97 -5.69
C ASP A 60 -8.00 -23.96 -6.32
N PRO A 61 -7.69 -23.40 -7.52
CA PRO A 61 -8.54 -22.38 -8.14
C PRO A 61 -9.97 -22.85 -8.42
N ALA A 62 -10.22 -24.16 -8.53
CA ALA A 62 -11.56 -24.71 -8.73
C ALA A 62 -12.41 -24.71 -7.44
N LEU A 63 -11.79 -24.57 -6.26
CA LEU A 63 -12.45 -24.65 -4.95
C LEU A 63 -12.40 -23.32 -4.17
N SER A 64 -11.48 -22.41 -4.49
CA SER A 64 -11.30 -21.13 -3.81
C SER A 64 -12.48 -20.19 -4.00
N GLN A 65 -12.84 -19.46 -2.93
CA GLN A 65 -13.99 -18.54 -2.91
C GLN A 65 -13.72 -17.22 -2.16
N ASP A 66 -12.48 -16.98 -1.76
CA ASP A 66 -12.08 -15.86 -0.90
C ASP A 66 -10.89 -15.07 -1.47
N ALA A 67 -10.79 -13.79 -1.09
CA ALA A 67 -9.79 -12.87 -1.62
C ALA A 67 -8.32 -13.24 -1.27
N PRO A 68 -7.97 -13.68 -0.04
CA PRO A 68 -6.63 -14.16 0.27
C PRO A 68 -6.18 -15.29 -0.65
N SER A 69 -7.04 -16.28 -0.88
CA SER A 69 -6.76 -17.39 -1.81
C SER A 69 -6.56 -16.89 -3.24
N PHE A 70 -7.46 -16.02 -3.75
CA PHE A 70 -7.32 -15.46 -5.09
C PHE A 70 -6.08 -14.58 -5.26
N THR A 71 -5.62 -13.91 -4.19
CA THR A 71 -4.38 -13.12 -4.21
C THR A 71 -3.16 -14.00 -4.44
N VAL A 72 -3.06 -15.12 -3.72
CA VAL A 72 -1.95 -16.07 -3.89
C VAL A 72 -2.08 -16.82 -5.22
N ILE A 73 -3.28 -17.26 -5.58
CA ILE A 73 -3.57 -17.93 -6.86
C ILE A 73 -3.17 -17.04 -8.04
N GLY A 74 -3.55 -15.76 -8.03
CA GLY A 74 -3.17 -14.82 -9.08
C GLY A 74 -1.67 -14.53 -9.17
N ALA A 75 -0.88 -14.88 -8.15
CA ALA A 75 0.57 -14.78 -8.18
C ALA A 75 1.26 -16.06 -8.70
N ILE A 76 0.59 -17.22 -8.65
CA ILE A 76 1.19 -18.53 -9.01
C ILE A 76 0.54 -19.19 -10.23
N PHE A 77 -0.65 -18.74 -10.65
CA PHE A 77 -1.37 -19.15 -11.85
C PHE A 77 -1.63 -17.93 -12.75
N GLU A 78 -1.71 -18.15 -14.06
CA GLU A 78 -2.05 -17.12 -15.05
C GLU A 78 -3.29 -17.54 -15.84
N GLY A 79 -4.29 -16.65 -15.93
CA GLY A 79 -5.47 -16.85 -16.78
C GLY A 79 -5.21 -16.52 -18.25
N LEU A 80 -6.21 -16.72 -19.11
CA LEU A 80 -6.11 -16.35 -20.54
C LEU A 80 -5.87 -14.85 -20.72
N THR A 81 -6.54 -14.04 -19.89
CA THR A 81 -6.39 -12.60 -19.81
C THR A 81 -6.13 -12.19 -18.35
N ARG A 82 -5.66 -10.96 -18.16
CA ARG A 82 -5.47 -10.36 -16.83
C ARG A 82 -5.93 -8.91 -16.80
N VAL A 83 -6.13 -8.38 -15.60
CA VAL A 83 -6.48 -6.98 -15.39
C VAL A 83 -5.21 -6.22 -15.00
N ASP A 84 -4.90 -5.14 -15.71
CA ASP A 84 -3.76 -4.28 -15.36
C ASP A 84 -4.09 -3.28 -14.24
N LYS A 85 -3.07 -2.51 -13.83
CA LYS A 85 -3.19 -1.48 -12.78
C LYS A 85 -4.22 -0.38 -13.08
N ASP A 86 -4.58 -0.19 -14.35
CA ASP A 86 -5.52 0.82 -14.81
C ASP A 86 -6.91 0.20 -15.08
N ASN A 87 -7.12 -1.06 -14.66
CA ASN A 87 -8.33 -1.87 -14.85
C ASN A 87 -8.65 -2.23 -16.31
N ASN A 88 -7.65 -2.25 -17.20
CA ASN A 88 -7.86 -2.73 -18.56
C ASN A 88 -7.59 -4.23 -18.65
N ILE A 89 -8.36 -4.91 -19.51
CA ILE A 89 -8.11 -6.32 -19.85
C ILE A 89 -6.89 -6.37 -20.79
N GLN A 90 -5.90 -7.16 -20.41
CA GLN A 90 -4.68 -7.40 -21.16
C GLN A 90 -4.54 -8.89 -21.51
N PRO A 91 -3.91 -9.21 -22.65
CA PRO A 91 -3.40 -10.55 -22.92
C PRO A 91 -2.53 -11.07 -21.77
N ALA A 92 -2.64 -12.36 -21.49
CA ALA A 92 -1.91 -13.04 -20.43
C ALA A 92 -1.39 -14.39 -20.95
N ALA A 93 -2.00 -15.52 -20.57
CA ALA A 93 -1.66 -16.80 -21.16
C ALA A 93 -2.07 -16.92 -22.64
N ALA A 94 -3.10 -16.18 -23.07
CA ALA A 94 -3.45 -16.02 -24.49
C ALA A 94 -2.81 -14.74 -25.05
N GLU A 95 -2.21 -14.84 -26.24
CA GLU A 95 -1.63 -13.68 -26.94
C GLU A 95 -2.70 -12.78 -27.59
N SER A 96 -3.79 -13.40 -28.06
CA SER A 96 -4.94 -12.73 -28.68
C SER A 96 -6.18 -13.64 -28.63
N TRP A 97 -7.36 -13.08 -28.92
CA TRP A 97 -8.61 -13.83 -29.05
C TRP A 97 -9.50 -13.16 -30.10
N ASP A 98 -10.22 -14.00 -30.85
CA ASP A 98 -11.22 -13.56 -31.82
C ASP A 98 -12.63 -13.80 -31.26
N ILE A 99 -13.57 -12.94 -31.62
CA ILE A 99 -14.99 -13.07 -31.25
C ILE A 99 -15.76 -13.44 -32.52
N SER A 100 -16.48 -14.56 -32.51
CA SER A 100 -17.37 -14.95 -33.61
C SER A 100 -18.65 -14.12 -33.61
N GLU A 101 -19.18 -13.87 -34.82
CA GLU A 101 -20.52 -13.30 -35.03
C GLU A 101 -21.64 -14.31 -34.75
#